data_AF-A0A1H1K3R1-F1
#
_entry.id   AF-A0A1H1K3R1-F1
#
_cell.length_a   1.000
_cell.length_b   1.000
_cell.length_c   1.000
_cell.angle_alpha   90.00
_cell.angle_beta   90.00
_cell.angle_gamma   90.00
#
_symmetry.space_group_name_H-M   'P 1'
#
loop_
_entity.id
_entity.type
_entity.pdbx_description
1 polymer ?
#
loop_
_entity_poly.entity_id
_entity_poly.type
_entity_poly.pdbx_seq_one_letter_code
_entity_poly.pdbx_strand_id
1 'polypeptide(L)' 'MYLTFTFLLATLLLMLAWHGPRGAVLGLSALTFAVAVAVYLHHATDKLPLSF' A
#
# COMPACT_ATOMS: atom_id res chain seq x y z
N MET A 1 -11.58 -6.92 -2.14
CA MET A 1 -11.62 -5.46 -1.85
C MET A 1 -10.23 -4.86 -1.65
N TYR A 2 -9.29 -5.53 -0.98
CA TYR A 2 -7.93 -5.01 -0.74
C TYR A 2 -7.16 -4.59 -2.00
N LEU A 3 -7.19 -5.42 -3.05
CA LEU A 3 -6.50 -5.16 -4.33
C LEU A 3 -6.94 -3.86 -4.99
N THR A 4 -8.24 -3.56 -4.96
CA THR A 4 -8.79 -2.31 -5.50
C THR A 4 -8.25 -1.09 -4.75
N PHE A 5 -8.11 -1.21 -3.43
CA PHE A 5 -7.63 -0.13 -2.57
C PHE A 5 -6.14 0.14 -2.77
N THR A 6 -5.30 -0.91 -2.79
CA THR A 6 -3.86 -0.78 -3.08
C THR A 6 -3.61 -0.27 -4.50
N PHE A 7 -4.41 -0.71 -5.48
CA PHE A 7 -4.31 -0.21 -6.86
C PHE A 7 -4.63 1.29 -6.96
N LEU A 8 -5.68 1.75 -6.27
CA LEU A 8 -6.07 3.16 -6.28
C LEU A 8 -5.02 4.04 -5.57
N LEU A 9 -4.46 3.59 -4.45
CA LEU A 9 -3.34 4.25 -3.76
C LEU A 9 -2.10 4.37 -4.68
N ALA A 10 -1.72 3.29 -5.36
CA ALA A 10 -0.62 3.30 -6.31
C ALA A 10 -0.90 4.25 -7.50
N THR A 11 -2.14 4.29 -7.99
CA THR A 11 -2.54 5.20 -9.08
C THR A 11 -2.40 6.66 -8.65
N LEU A 12 -2.91 7.02 -7.46
CA LEU A 12 -2.74 8.36 -6.90
C LEU A 12 -1.26 8.70 -6.71
N LEU A 13 -0.45 7.73 -6.29
CA LEU A 13 1.00 7.91 -6.15
C LEU A 13 1.67 8.24 -7.48
N LEU A 14 1.33 7.53 -8.56
CA LEU A 14 1.87 7.81 -9.89
C LEU A 14 1.46 9.20 -10.38
N MET A 15 0.20 9.60 -10.14
CA MET A 15 -0.28 10.95 -10.48
C MET A 15 0.47 12.03 -9.70
N LEU A 16 0.70 11.83 -8.41
CA LEU A 16 1.50 12.74 -7.59
C LEU A 16 2.98 12.73 -7.97
N ALA A 17 3.55 11.60 -8.36
CA ALA A 17 4.94 11.52 -8.76
C ALA A 17 5.22 12.30 -10.06
N TRP A 18 4.21 12.43 -10.93
CA TRP A 18 4.31 13.15 -12.20
C TRP A 18 4.50 14.67 -12.05
N HIS A 19 3.73 15.33 -11.17
CA HIS A 19 3.82 16.80 -10.99
C HIS A 19 3.59 17.29 -9.54
N GLY A 20 3.45 16.40 -8.58
CA GLY A 20 3.12 16.74 -7.20
C GLY A 20 4.31 17.26 -6.38
N PRO A 21 4.03 17.93 -5.25
CA PRO A 21 5.08 18.37 -4.33
C PRO A 21 5.79 17.17 -3.70
N ARG A 22 7.13 17.22 -3.63
CA ARG A 22 7.98 16.11 -3.13
C ARG A 22 7.50 15.53 -1.79
N GLY A 23 7.07 16.39 -0.86
CA GLY A 23 6.57 15.95 0.44
C GLY A 23 5.32 15.05 0.34
N ALA A 24 4.40 15.37 -0.56
CA ALA A 24 3.20 14.57 -0.77
C ALA A 24 3.52 13.24 -1.47
N VAL A 25 4.48 13.22 -2.40
CA VAL A 25 4.96 11.98 -3.05
C VAL A 25 5.56 11.04 -2.01
N LEU A 26 6.42 11.55 -1.12
CA LEU A 26 7.04 10.75 -0.06
C LEU A 26 6.01 10.22 0.94
N GLY A 27 5.09 11.07 1.39
CA GLY A 27 4.02 10.67 2.30
C GLY A 27 3.12 9.58 1.70
N LEU A 28 2.71 9.76 0.43
CA LEU A 28 1.85 8.80 -0.25
C LEU A 28 2.58 7.49 -0.59
N SER A 29 3.89 7.56 -0.86
CA SER A 29 4.76 6.38 -1.04
C SER A 29 4.81 5.54 0.23
N ALA A 30 5.08 6.19 1.37
CA ALA A 30 5.15 5.53 2.67
C ALA A 30 3.80 4.91 3.05
N LEU A 31 2.71 5.64 2.83
CA LEU A 31 1.36 5.13 3.10
C LEU A 31 1.02 3.92 2.22
N THR A 32 1.30 3.99 0.92
CA THR A 32 1.05 2.88 -0.02
C THR A 32 1.84 1.64 0.37
N PHE A 33 3.10 1.80 0.76
CA PHE A 33 3.95 0.71 1.25
C PHE A 33 3.39 0.07 2.53
N ALA A 34 3.02 0.88 3.53
CA ALA A 34 2.46 0.39 4.78
C ALA A 34 1.17 -0.42 4.57
N VAL A 35 0.27 0.06 3.69
CA VAL A 35 -0.97 -0.65 3.34
C VAL A 35 -0.65 -1.97 2.64
N ALA A 36 0.31 -2.00 1.71
CA ALA A 36 0.70 -3.23 1.02
C ALA A 36 1.25 -4.27 2.00
N VAL A 37 2.10 -3.85 2.95
CA VAL A 37 2.63 -4.74 4.00
C VAL A 37 1.49 -5.28 4.87
N ALA A 38 0.56 -4.44 5.30
CA ALA A 38 -0.58 -4.86 6.13
C ALA A 38 -1.45 -5.90 5.40
N VAL A 39 -1.75 -5.67 4.11
CA VAL A 39 -2.50 -6.62 3.28
C VAL A 39 -1.74 -7.93 3.12
N TYR A 40 -0.43 -7.86 2.88
CA TYR A 40 0.43 -9.05 2.79
C TYR A 40 0.40 -9.85 4.09
N LEU A 41 0.59 -9.20 5.25
CA LEU A 41 0.59 -9.86 6.55
C LEU A 41 -0.79 -10.44 6.90
N HIS A 42 -1.87 -9.74 6.57
CA HIS A 42 -3.23 -10.23 6.75
C HIS A 42 -3.42 -11.56 6.01
N HIS A 43 -3.06 -11.60 4.72
CA HIS A 43 -3.20 -12.82 3.92
C HIS A 43 -2.15 -13.90 4.22
N ALA A 44 -0.94 -13.52 4.65
CA ALA A 44 0.06 -14.47 5.14
C ALA A 44 -0.45 -15.18 6.40
N THR A 45 -1.10 -14.43 7.30
CA THR A 45 -1.72 -14.97 8.52
C THR A 45 -2.95 -15.82 8.22
N ASP A 46 -3.75 -15.48 7.19
CA ASP A 46 -4.87 -16.32 6.76
C ASP A 46 -4.42 -17.69 6.19
N LYS A 47 -3.19 -17.77 5.67
CA LYS A 47 -2.66 -18.93 4.94
C LYS A 47 -1.69 -19.79 5.75
N LEU A 48 -1.01 -19.23 6.75
CA LEU A 48 -0.19 -19.97 7.69
C LEU A 48 -0.93 -20.05 9.03
N PRO A 49 -1.30 -21.25 9.52
CA PRO A 49 -1.76 -21.35 10.91
C PRO A 49 -0.63 -20.87 11.80
N LEU A 50 -0.80 -19.71 12.43
CA LEU A 50 0.10 -19.17 13.46
C LEU A 50 -0.03 -20.00 14.76
N SER A 51 -0.07 -21.34 14.65
CA SER A 51 0.15 -22.23 15.78
C SER A 51 1.65 -22.27 16.04
N PHE A 52 2.11 -21.35 16.88
CA PHE A 52 3.32 -21.58 17.67
C PHE A 52 3.00 -22.55 18.80
#